data_AF-R4TA62-F1
#
_entry.id   AF-R4TA62-F1
#
_cell.length_a   1.000
_cell.length_b   1.000
_cell.length_c   1.000
_cell.angle_alpha   90.00
_cell.angle_beta   90.00
_cell.angle_gamma   90.00
#
_symmetry.space_group_name_H-M   'P 1'
#
loop_
_entity.id
_entity.type
_entity.pdbx_description
1 polymer ?
#
loop_
_entity_poly.entity_id
_entity_poly.type
_entity_poly.pdbx_seq_one_letter_code
_entity_poly.pdbx_strand_id
1 'polypeptide(L)' 'MSPAHRAVEMCDLPLLRELLDGGADIHEEHDGLTLLHHAIDVEIDSHTQTGEPLHVDVTAYLLA' A
#
# COMPACT_ATOMS: atom_id res chain seq x y z
N MET A 1 4.94 -12.17 1.51
CA MET A 1 4.63 -10.76 1.77
C MET A 1 5.80 -10.10 2.49
N SER A 2 6.42 -9.09 1.89
CA SER A 2 7.48 -8.28 2.50
C SER A 2 6.92 -7.37 3.61
N PRO A 3 7.76 -6.75 4.46
CA PRO A 3 7.31 -5.75 5.42
C PRO A 3 6.56 -4.58 4.78
N ALA A 4 6.99 -4.07 3.62
CA ALA A 4 6.32 -2.94 2.98
C ALA A 4 4.99 -3.37 2.33
N HIS A 5 4.92 -4.55 1.70
CA HIS A 5 3.64 -5.10 1.25
C HIS A 5 2.66 -5.32 2.40
N ARG A 6 3.15 -5.72 3.59
CA ARG A 6 2.31 -5.85 4.78
C ARG A 6 1.83 -4.49 5.31
N ALA A 7 2.67 -3.46 5.26
CA ALA A 7 2.25 -2.10 5.63
C ALA A 7 1.16 -1.58 4.67
N VAL A 8 1.29 -1.85 3.37
CA VAL A 8 0.26 -1.56 2.36
C VAL A 8 -1.05 -2.30 2.65
N GLU A 9 -1.00 -3.63 2.88
CA GLU A 9 -2.17 -4.47 3.21
C GLU A 9 -2.96 -3.92 4.42
N MET A 10 -2.24 -3.43 5.43
CA MET A 10 -2.83 -2.91 6.65
C MET A 10 -3.20 -1.43 6.58
N CYS A 11 -2.99 -0.77 5.43
CA CYS A 11 -3.06 0.69 5.26
C CYS A 11 -2.26 1.46 6.34
N ASP A 12 -1.15 0.89 6.82
CA ASP A 12 -0.30 1.46 7.87
C ASP A 12 0.72 2.42 7.25
N LEU A 13 0.26 3.63 6.92
CA LEU A 13 1.08 4.70 6.34
C LEU A 13 2.31 5.07 7.17
N PRO A 14 2.24 5.22 8.51
CA PRO A 14 3.42 5.48 9.34
C PRO A 14 4.50 4.41 9.17
N LEU A 15 4.13 3.13 9.26
CA LEU A 15 5.08 2.03 9.06
C LEU A 15 5.64 2.00 7.64
N LEU A 16 4.78 2.18 6.63
CA LEU A 16 5.22 2.22 5.24
C LEU A 16 6.26 3.32 5.01
N ARG A 17 6.02 4.52 5.57
CA ARG A 17 6.97 5.63 5.51
C ARG A 17 8.30 5.28 6.17
N GLU A 18 8.29 4.71 7.36
CA GLU A 18 9.54 4.31 8.05
C GLU A 18 10.34 3.29 7.23
N LEU A 19 9.66 2.35 6.58
CA LEU A 19 10.31 1.35 5.73
C LEU A 19 10.93 1.97 4.47
N LEU A 20 10.22 2.88 3.80
CA LEU A 20 10.73 3.57 2.61
C LEU A 20 11.87 4.54 2.96
N ASP A 21 11.74 5.29 4.06
CA ASP A 21 12.83 6.14 4.59
C ASP A 21 14.07 5.29 4.96
N GLY A 22 13.84 4.03 5.35
CA GLY A 22 14.87 3.02 5.61
C GLY A 22 15.49 2.36 4.36
N GLY A 23 15.05 2.74 3.15
CA GLY A 23 15.57 2.23 1.89
C GLY A 23 14.92 0.94 1.38
N ALA A 24 13.71 0.60 1.86
CA ALA A 24 12.91 -0.42 1.21
C ALA A 24 12.67 -0.06 -0.28
N ASP A 25 12.69 -1.05 -1.15
CA ASP A 25 12.50 -0.85 -2.58
C ASP A 25 11.01 -0.56 -2.86
N ILE A 26 10.71 0.67 -3.28
CA ILE A 26 9.36 1.12 -3.62
C ILE A 26 8.75 0.33 -4.78
N HIS A 27 9.58 -0.30 -5.61
CA HIS A 27 9.16 -1.12 -6.74
C HIS A 27 9.25 -2.62 -6.44
N GLU A 28 9.47 -3.02 -5.18
CA GLU A 28 9.48 -4.43 -4.83
C GLU A 28 8.17 -5.10 -5.23
N GLU A 29 8.28 -6.37 -5.65
CA GLU A 29 7.17 -7.14 -6.19
C GLU A 29 6.83 -8.31 -5.26
N HIS A 30 5.53 -8.50 -5.03
CA HIS A 30 4.97 -9.67 -4.37
C HIS A 30 3.70 -10.11 -5.10
N ASP A 31 3.68 -11.36 -5.54
CA ASP A 31 2.55 -11.98 -6.24
C ASP A 31 2.11 -11.21 -7.50
N GLY A 32 3.09 -10.64 -8.22
CA GLY A 32 2.90 -9.87 -9.44
C GLY A 32 2.51 -8.41 -9.22
N LEU A 33 2.38 -7.97 -7.97
CA LEU A 33 2.02 -6.59 -7.62
C LEU A 33 3.24 -5.86 -7.07
N THR A 34 3.46 -4.63 -7.54
CA THR A 34 4.34 -3.68 -6.83
C THR A 34 3.61 -3.11 -5.62
N LEU A 35 4.30 -2.38 -4.74
CA LEU A 35 3.62 -1.66 -3.64
C LEU A 35 2.47 -0.78 -4.13
N LEU A 36 2.66 -0.07 -5.25
CA LEU A 36 1.62 0.78 -5.84
C LEU A 36 0.42 -0.03 -6.35
N HIS A 37 0.66 -1.14 -7.05
CA HIS A 37 -0.45 -1.98 -7.53
C HIS A 37 -1.20 -2.63 -6.36
N HIS A 38 -0.48 -3.03 -5.30
CA HIS A 38 -1.08 -3.60 -4.10
C HIS A 38 -1.93 -2.59 -3.34
N ALA A 39 -1.48 -1.33 -3.25
CA ALA A 39 -2.25 -0.26 -2.60
C ALA A 39 -3.58 0.00 -3.33
N ILE A 40 -3.55 0.06 -4.66
CA ILE A 40 -4.76 0.23 -5.48
C ILE A 40 -5.75 -0.91 -5.24
N ASP A 41 -5.27 -2.16 -5.20
CA ASP A 41 -6.10 -3.35 -4.98
C ASP A 41 -6.76 -3.32 -3.60
N VAL A 42 -5.96 -3.13 -2.53
CA VAL A 42 -6.42 -3.10 -1.14
C VAL A 42 -7.44 -1.97 -0.90
N GLU A 43 -7.19 -0.77 -1.41
CA GLU A 43 -8.08 0.38 -1.21
C GLU A 43 -9.43 0.19 -1.95
N ILE A 44 -9.41 -0.37 -3.16
CA ILE A 44 -10.62 -0.70 -3.92
C ILE A 44 -11.41 -1.84 -3.25
N ASP A 45 -10.72 -2.88 -2.81
CA ASP A 45 -11.34 -4.02 -2.13
C ASP A 45 -12.00 -3.59 -0.81
N SER A 46 -11.29 -2.79 0.00
CA SER A 46 -11.83 -2.23 1.25
C SER A 46 -13.06 -1.36 1.01
N HIS A 47 -13.04 -0.47 0.00
CA HIS A 47 -14.22 0.28 -0.43
C HIS A 47 -15.39 -0.65 -0.81
N THR A 48 -15.11 -1.68 -1.62
CA THR A 48 -16.11 -2.62 -2.12
C THR A 48 -16.74 -3.44 -0.99
N GLN A 49 -15.96 -3.83 0.01
CA GLN A 49 -16.42 -4.65 1.14
C GLN A 49 -17.21 -3.85 2.18
N THR A 50 -16.79 -2.61 2.46
CA THR A 50 -17.35 -1.80 3.55
C THR A 50 -18.46 -0.86 3.08
N GLY A 51 -18.39 -0.40 1.82
CA GLY A 51 -19.23 0.68 1.29
C GLY A 51 -18.88 2.07 1.82
N GLU A 52 -17.81 2.21 2.63
CA GLU A 52 -17.29 3.51 3.04
C GLU A 52 -16.68 4.25 1.84
N PRO A 53 -16.55 5.59 1.85
CA PRO A 53 -15.92 6.32 0.75
C PRO A 53 -14.53 5.78 0.40
N LEU A 54 -14.19 5.79 -0.89
CA LEU A 54 -12.85 5.37 -1.33
C LEU A 54 -11.79 6.31 -0.74
N HIS A 55 -10.87 5.72 0.01
CA HIS A 55 -9.64 6.35 0.49
C HIS A 55 -8.49 5.91 -0.39
N VAL A 56 -7.61 6.86 -0.77
CA VAL A 56 -6.46 6.60 -1.65
C VAL A 56 -5.15 7.06 -1.01
N ASP A 57 -5.09 7.07 0.32
CA ASP A 57 -3.99 7.68 1.06
C ASP A 57 -2.66 6.96 0.82
N VAL A 58 -2.66 5.63 0.70
CA VAL A 58 -1.45 4.83 0.43
C VAL A 58 -1.06 4.98 -1.04
N THR A 59 -2.03 4.89 -1.95
CA THR A 59 -1.79 5.12 -3.38
C THR A 59 -1.22 6.53 -3.64
N ALA A 60 -1.78 7.56 -3.00
CA ALA A 60 -1.31 8.93 -3.12
C ALA A 60 0.11 9.10 -2.58
N TYR A 61 0.44 8.45 -1.46
CA TYR A 61 1.78 8.52 -0.89
C TYR A 61 2.84 7.86 -1.79
N LEU A 62 2.54 6.71 -2.40
CA LEU A 62 3.47 5.99 -3.28
C LEU A 62 3.68 6.66 -4.66
N LEU A 63 2.88 7.67 -5.00
CA LEU A 63 3.02 8.48 -6.22
C LEU A 63 3.79 9.79 -6.01
N ALA A 64 4.11 10.15 -4.77
CA ALA A 64 4.66 11.47 -4.40
C ALA A 64 6.17 11.61 -4.65
#